data_AF-A0A226SUC4-F1
#
_entry.id   AF-A0A226SUC4-F1
#
_cell.length_a   1.000
_cell.length_b   1.000
_cell.length_c   1.000
_cell.angle_alpha   90.00
_cell.angle_beta   90.00
_cell.angle_gamma   90.00
#
_symmetry.space_group_name_H-M   'P 1'
#
loop_
_entity.id
_entity.type
_entity.pdbx_description
1 polymer ?
#
loop_
_entity_poly.entity_id
_entity_poly.type
_entity_poly.pdbx_seq_one_letter_code
_entity_poly.pdbx_strand_id
1 'polypeptide(L)'
;MKKIFKCGLIVAGMLALAPISMTAVNTPTPVYAAQKIYGMGKMYTIPKSLRGTWYSKSRKVRITAHTYNGKTVYHQNTKAIPERIWNPSNKAQMREQNRLIHATRNKLAGYYTNRAGGKYFTVAPWIGFEEWDMFKAKTMKVNGKTVKYLDYSNGYTGTKFFKSRSLARKY
;
A
#
# COMPACT_ATOMS: atom_id res chain seq x y z
N MET A 1 3.48 -57.50 -71.18
CA MET A 1 2.28 -57.76 -72.00
C MET A 1 1.02 -57.59 -71.14
N LYS A 2 0.02 -56.83 -71.63
CA LYS A 2 -1.39 -56.69 -71.17
C LYS A 2 -1.61 -56.05 -69.77
N LYS A 3 -2.19 -54.84 -69.63
CA LYS A 3 -3.63 -54.45 -69.68
C LYS A 3 -4.44 -55.16 -68.56
N ILE A 4 -5.34 -54.59 -67.73
CA ILE A 4 -6.20 -53.38 -67.72
C ILE A 4 -7.06 -53.42 -66.42
N PHE A 5 -7.36 -52.25 -65.79
CA PHE A 5 -8.59 -51.79 -65.07
C PHE A 5 -9.14 -52.63 -63.85
N LYS A 6 -9.91 -52.13 -62.87
CA LYS A 6 -10.86 -51.00 -62.78
C LYS A 6 -11.22 -50.70 -61.30
N CYS A 7 -11.78 -49.51 -61.08
CA CYS A 7 -12.27 -48.90 -59.84
C CYS A 7 -13.24 -49.72 -58.97
N GLY A 8 -13.27 -49.37 -57.68
CA GLY A 8 -14.41 -49.52 -56.78
C GLY A 8 -14.27 -48.59 -55.56
N LEU A 9 -15.19 -47.63 -55.42
CA LEU A 9 -15.25 -46.61 -54.37
C LEU A 9 -15.84 -47.17 -53.05
N ILE A 10 -15.32 -46.62 -51.93
CA ILE A 10 -15.99 -46.17 -50.68
C ILE A 10 -16.86 -47.17 -49.88
N VAL A 11 -16.53 -47.38 -48.60
CA VAL A 11 -17.35 -46.92 -47.43
C VAL A 11 -16.45 -46.63 -46.24
N ALA A 12 -16.66 -45.45 -45.66
CA ALA A 12 -16.01 -44.90 -44.49
C ALA A 12 -16.38 -45.64 -43.19
N GLY A 13 -15.37 -46.02 -42.42
CA GLY A 13 -15.51 -46.34 -41.00
C GLY A 13 -14.82 -45.26 -40.17
N MET A 14 -15.59 -44.27 -39.72
CA MET A 14 -15.14 -43.31 -38.70
C MET A 14 -14.89 -44.06 -37.38
N LEU A 15 -13.63 -44.33 -37.06
CA LEU A 15 -13.21 -44.54 -35.68
C LEU A 15 -12.75 -43.19 -35.13
N ALA A 16 -13.65 -42.55 -34.41
CA ALA A 16 -13.39 -41.33 -33.66
C ALA A 16 -12.30 -41.61 -32.61
N LEU A 17 -11.09 -41.13 -32.87
CA LEU A 17 -10.08 -40.94 -31.83
C LEU A 17 -10.58 -39.80 -30.93
N ALA A 18 -11.21 -40.16 -29.82
CA ALA A 18 -11.53 -39.20 -28.77
C ALA A 18 -10.22 -38.55 -28.29
N PRO A 19 -10.10 -37.21 -28.29
CA PRO A 19 -9.00 -36.57 -27.60
C PRO A 19 -9.16 -36.87 -26.12
N ILE A 20 -8.14 -37.48 -25.52
CA ILE A 20 -7.99 -37.57 -24.07
C ILE A 20 -7.88 -36.13 -23.58
N SER A 21 -9.02 -35.58 -23.15
CA SER A 21 -9.11 -34.32 -22.46
C SER A 21 -8.32 -34.46 -21.17
N MET A 22 -7.08 -33.97 -21.18
CA MET A 22 -6.39 -33.62 -19.95
C MET A 22 -7.23 -32.52 -19.29
N THR A 23 -8.14 -32.92 -18.41
CA THR A 23 -8.73 -32.00 -17.45
C THR A 23 -7.59 -31.56 -16.56
N ALA A 24 -6.99 -30.41 -16.91
CA ALA A 24 -6.27 -29.61 -15.93
C ALA A 24 -7.26 -29.44 -14.77
N VAL A 25 -7.00 -30.15 -13.68
CA VAL A 25 -7.66 -29.90 -12.41
C VAL A 25 -7.25 -28.47 -12.09
N ASN A 26 -8.11 -27.52 -12.44
CA ASN A 26 -8.11 -26.18 -11.90
C ASN A 26 -8.38 -26.38 -10.41
N THR A 27 -7.36 -26.78 -9.65
CA THR A 27 -7.35 -26.58 -8.22
C THR A 27 -7.59 -25.09 -8.07
N PRO A 28 -8.72 -24.66 -7.50
CA PRO A 28 -8.90 -23.26 -7.22
C PRO A 28 -7.74 -22.90 -6.33
N THR A 29 -6.80 -22.08 -6.83
CA THR A 29 -5.84 -21.39 -5.98
C THR A 29 -6.70 -20.79 -4.89
N PRO A 30 -6.50 -21.15 -3.60
CA PRO A 30 -7.35 -20.62 -2.55
C PRO A 30 -7.23 -19.11 -2.66
N VAL A 31 -8.31 -18.47 -3.13
CA VAL A 31 -8.45 -17.03 -3.14
C VAL A 31 -8.35 -16.71 -1.67
N TYR A 32 -7.17 -16.23 -1.27
CA TYR A 32 -6.86 -15.92 0.11
C TYR A 32 -7.95 -14.95 0.55
N ALA A 33 -8.94 -15.47 1.27
CA ALA A 33 -10.05 -14.70 1.81
C ALA A 33 -9.39 -13.49 2.44
N ALA A 34 -9.72 -12.29 1.91
CA ALA A 34 -9.01 -11.06 2.23
C ALA A 34 -8.68 -11.08 3.71
N GLN A 35 -7.39 -11.25 4.03
CA GLN A 35 -6.95 -11.46 5.41
C GLN A 35 -7.66 -10.41 6.24
N LYS A 36 -8.43 -10.82 7.25
CA LYS A 36 -9.16 -9.87 8.09
C LYS A 36 -8.12 -9.03 8.85
N ILE A 37 -7.70 -7.92 8.24
CA ILE A 37 -6.75 -6.99 8.84
C ILE A 37 -7.52 -6.28 9.95
N TYR A 38 -7.10 -6.51 11.19
CA TYR A 38 -7.74 -5.93 12.36
C TYR A 38 -7.82 -4.41 12.25
N GLY A 39 -9.01 -3.88 12.54
CA GLY A 39 -9.28 -2.45 12.55
C GLY A 39 -9.18 -1.76 11.20
N MET A 40 -9.12 -2.47 10.07
CA MET A 40 -9.03 -1.81 8.76
C MET A 40 -10.35 -1.17 8.36
N GLY A 41 -10.38 0.16 8.33
CA GLY A 41 -11.50 0.94 7.85
C GLY A 41 -11.39 1.28 6.37
N LYS A 42 -12.20 2.25 5.95
CA LYS A 42 -12.16 2.80 4.58
C LYS A 42 -10.84 3.49 4.28
N MET A 43 -10.56 3.67 2.99
CA MET A 43 -9.43 4.45 2.51
C MET A 43 -9.50 5.89 3.05
N TYR A 44 -8.38 6.40 3.56
CA TYR A 44 -8.30 7.75 4.10
C TYR A 44 -8.16 8.76 2.96
N THR A 45 -8.86 9.89 3.06
CA THR A 45 -8.70 11.00 2.11
C THR A 45 -7.80 12.08 2.71
N ILE A 46 -6.52 12.10 2.32
CA ILE A 46 -5.53 13.04 2.85
C ILE A 46 -5.90 14.48 2.43
N PRO A 47 -5.86 15.49 3.30
CA PRO A 47 -6.22 16.87 2.98
C PRO A 47 -5.45 17.45 1.79
N LYS A 48 -6.12 18.25 0.93
CA LYS A 48 -5.50 18.88 -0.26
C LYS A 48 -4.23 19.68 0.05
N SER A 49 -4.17 20.34 1.21
CA SER A 49 -3.02 21.15 1.65
C SER A 49 -1.73 20.35 1.84
N LEU A 50 -1.82 19.04 2.06
CA LEU A 50 -0.67 18.15 2.24
C LEU A 50 -0.24 17.45 0.94
N ARG A 51 -1.08 17.46 -0.08
CA ARG A 51 -0.86 16.66 -1.30
C ARG A 51 0.27 17.22 -2.18
N GLY A 52 0.82 16.33 -2.98
CA GLY A 52 1.85 16.53 -3.99
C GLY A 52 3.22 16.00 -3.57
N THR A 53 4.23 16.32 -4.39
CA THR A 53 5.63 15.98 -4.11
C THR A 53 6.28 17.06 -3.26
N TRP A 54 7.01 16.66 -2.22
CA TRP A 54 7.72 17.55 -1.33
C TRP A 54 9.15 17.08 -1.11
N TYR A 55 10.05 18.02 -0.85
CA TYR A 55 11.48 17.81 -0.70
C TYR A 55 11.98 18.46 0.58
N SER A 56 12.81 17.76 1.34
CA SER A 56 13.71 18.34 2.35
C SER A 56 15.16 18.20 1.86
N LYS A 57 16.14 18.59 2.68
CA LYS A 57 17.57 18.45 2.35
C LYS A 57 17.96 17.03 1.95
N SER A 58 17.40 16.02 2.62
CA SER A 58 17.78 14.61 2.45
C SER A 58 16.66 13.69 2.00
N ARG A 59 15.40 14.14 1.99
CA ARG A 59 14.23 13.28 1.72
C ARG A 59 13.31 13.86 0.66
N LYS A 60 12.62 12.96 -0.03
CA LYS A 60 11.51 13.27 -0.94
C LYS A 60 10.30 12.46 -0.49
N VAL A 61 9.15 13.10 -0.41
CA VAL A 61 7.87 12.42 -0.15
C VAL A 61 6.85 12.75 -1.23
N ARG A 62 5.95 11.80 -1.53
CA ARG A 62 4.82 11.98 -2.44
C ARG A 62 3.54 11.64 -1.71
N ILE A 63 2.66 12.63 -1.59
CA ILE A 63 1.38 12.51 -0.90
C ILE A 63 0.26 12.68 -1.93
N THR A 64 -0.63 11.72 -2.08
CA THR A 64 -1.79 11.84 -2.99
C THR A 64 -3.08 11.97 -2.18
N ALA A 65 -4.24 11.84 -2.83
CA ALA A 65 -5.51 11.78 -2.10
C ALA A 65 -5.56 10.59 -1.12
N HIS A 66 -4.91 9.48 -1.45
CA HIS A 66 -5.07 8.21 -0.71
C HIS A 66 -3.76 7.48 -0.43
N THR A 67 -2.63 8.00 -0.90
CA THR A 67 -1.34 7.33 -0.76
C THR A 67 -0.26 8.23 -0.19
N TYR A 68 0.65 7.62 0.55
CA TYR A 68 1.89 8.21 1.04
C TYR A 68 3.06 7.35 0.53
N ASN A 69 3.94 7.94 -0.28
CA ASN A 69 5.05 7.26 -0.94
C ASN A 69 4.64 5.96 -1.67
N GLY A 70 3.45 5.98 -2.28
CA GLY A 70 2.90 4.84 -3.02
C GLY A 70 2.14 3.81 -2.16
N LYS A 71 2.23 3.88 -0.82
CA LYS A 71 1.46 3.04 0.09
C LYS A 71 0.09 3.64 0.37
N THR A 72 -0.96 2.82 0.39
CA THR A 72 -2.33 3.31 0.62
C THR A 72 -2.57 3.60 2.09
N VAL A 73 -3.20 4.73 2.39
CA VAL A 73 -3.53 5.16 3.75
C VAL A 73 -4.99 4.82 4.05
N TYR A 74 -5.25 4.22 5.21
CA TYR A 74 -6.58 3.82 5.66
C TYR A 74 -6.89 4.42 7.04
N HIS A 75 -8.18 4.53 7.35
CA HIS A 75 -8.62 4.72 8.73
C HIS A 75 -8.35 3.45 9.53
N GLN A 76 -7.85 3.60 10.76
CA GLN A 76 -7.64 2.49 11.68
C GLN A 76 -8.60 2.60 12.88
N ASN A 77 -9.36 1.53 13.12
CA ASN A 77 -10.12 1.36 14.35
C ASN A 77 -9.26 0.59 15.36
N THR A 78 -8.55 1.32 16.21
CA THR A 78 -7.65 0.73 17.22
C THR A 78 -8.36 -0.17 18.21
N LYS A 79 -9.65 0.10 18.52
CA LYS A 79 -10.47 -0.73 19.41
C LYS A 79 -10.75 -2.13 18.84
N ALA A 80 -10.67 -2.29 17.52
CA ALA A 80 -10.85 -3.58 16.85
C ALA A 80 -9.53 -4.36 16.70
N ILE A 81 -8.41 -3.82 17.22
CA ILE A 81 -7.11 -4.49 17.25
C ILE A 81 -6.91 -5.05 18.66
N PRO A 82 -6.82 -6.39 18.82
CA PRO A 82 -6.65 -7.01 20.13
C PRO A 82 -5.37 -6.54 20.83
N GLU A 83 -5.41 -6.40 22.16
CA GLU A 83 -4.26 -5.95 22.96
C GLU A 83 -3.01 -6.80 22.75
N ARG A 84 -3.18 -8.12 22.64
CA ARG A 84 -2.11 -9.08 22.31
C ARG A 84 -1.41 -8.85 20.95
N ILE A 85 -1.98 -8.04 20.07
CA ILE A 85 -1.33 -7.60 18.81
C ILE A 85 -0.52 -6.33 19.04
N TRP A 86 -0.97 -5.43 19.92
CA TRP A 86 -0.20 -4.24 20.30
C TRP A 86 0.99 -4.60 21.17
N ASN A 87 0.75 -5.44 22.17
CA ASN A 87 1.69 -5.82 23.20
C ASN A 87 1.78 -7.35 23.30
N PRO A 88 2.46 -8.02 22.34
CA PRO A 88 2.61 -9.47 22.35
C PRO A 88 3.48 -9.92 23.54
N SER A 89 2.98 -10.83 24.36
CA SER A 89 3.67 -11.35 25.54
C SER A 89 4.29 -12.75 25.35
N ASN A 90 4.03 -13.41 24.23
CA ASN A 90 4.57 -14.74 23.93
C ASN A 90 4.86 -14.95 22.43
N LYS A 91 5.61 -16.03 22.12
CA LYS A 91 6.03 -16.36 20.74
C LYS A 91 4.86 -16.51 19.77
N ALA A 92 3.71 -17.03 20.20
CA ALA A 92 2.56 -17.19 19.31
C ALA A 92 1.96 -15.83 18.93
N GLN A 93 1.83 -14.92 19.90
CA GLN A 93 1.36 -13.56 19.67
C GLN A 93 2.34 -12.75 18.82
N MET A 94 3.65 -12.88 19.05
CA MET A 94 4.66 -12.25 18.20
C MET A 94 4.57 -12.73 16.74
N ARG A 95 4.37 -14.04 16.52
CA ARG A 95 4.17 -14.58 15.16
C ARG A 95 2.93 -14.00 14.49
N GLU A 96 1.85 -13.83 15.23
CA GLU A 96 0.63 -13.24 14.70
C GLU A 96 0.80 -11.75 14.37
N GLN A 97 1.44 -10.99 15.26
CA GLN A 97 1.80 -9.60 15.00
C GLN A 97 2.67 -9.48 13.74
N ASN A 98 3.70 -10.32 13.59
CA ASN A 98 4.57 -10.33 12.41
C ASN A 98 3.81 -10.67 11.12
N ARG A 99 2.86 -11.62 11.16
CA ARG A 99 1.98 -11.92 10.02
C ARG A 99 1.16 -10.70 9.63
N LEU A 100 0.65 -9.96 10.61
CA LEU A 100 -0.12 -8.74 10.35
C LEU A 100 0.77 -7.62 9.79
N ILE A 101 1.96 -7.39 10.34
CA ILE A 101 2.95 -6.44 9.81
C ILE A 101 3.26 -6.76 8.34
N HIS A 102 3.50 -8.04 8.02
CA HIS A 102 3.74 -8.47 6.65
C HIS A 102 2.52 -8.23 5.74
N ALA A 103 1.33 -8.62 6.18
CA ALA A 103 0.08 -8.42 5.45
C ALA A 103 -0.24 -6.94 5.19
N THR A 104 0.25 -6.05 6.06
CA THR A 104 -0.03 -4.61 6.02
C THR A 104 1.15 -3.78 5.52
N ARG A 105 2.26 -4.38 5.05
CA ARG A 105 3.49 -3.67 4.64
C ARG A 105 3.30 -2.52 3.63
N ASN A 106 2.25 -2.59 2.80
CA ASN A 106 1.87 -1.60 1.79
C ASN A 106 0.65 -0.75 2.19
N LYS A 107 0.22 -0.83 3.45
CA LYS A 107 -0.92 -0.13 4.03
C LYS A 107 -0.44 0.68 5.23
N LEU A 108 -0.94 1.90 5.37
CA LEU A 108 -0.58 2.80 6.46
C LEU A 108 -1.84 3.27 7.18
N ALA A 109 -1.71 3.54 8.47
CA ALA A 109 -2.74 4.19 9.25
C ALA A 109 -2.64 5.72 9.07
N GLY A 110 -3.77 6.36 8.78
CA GLY A 110 -3.88 7.82 8.68
C GLY A 110 -4.78 8.37 9.77
N TYR A 111 -4.28 9.33 10.53
CA TYR A 111 -5.04 10.01 11.59
C TYR A 111 -4.41 11.38 11.89
N TYR A 112 -4.94 12.08 12.89
CA TYR A 112 -4.35 13.32 13.37
C TYR A 112 -3.84 13.17 14.80
N THR A 113 -2.62 13.63 15.04
CA THR A 113 -2.01 13.68 16.37
C THR A 113 -1.90 15.13 16.84
N ASN A 114 -2.34 15.41 18.06
CA ASN A 114 -2.13 16.70 18.71
C ASN A 114 -0.73 16.72 19.34
N ARG A 115 0.07 17.75 19.05
CA ARG A 115 1.41 17.96 19.62
C ARG A 115 1.69 19.44 19.86
N ALA A 116 2.83 19.74 20.47
CA ALA A 116 3.34 21.11 20.53
C ALA A 116 3.39 21.73 19.12
N GLY A 117 2.84 22.93 18.96
CA GLY A 117 2.68 23.58 17.65
C GLY A 117 1.43 23.15 16.87
N GLY A 118 0.56 22.32 17.43
CA GLY A 118 -0.82 22.07 16.99
C GLY A 118 -1.06 20.66 16.44
N LYS A 119 -2.11 20.53 15.62
CA LYS A 119 -2.59 19.26 15.05
C LYS A 119 -1.83 18.89 13.77
N TYR A 120 -1.21 17.71 13.75
CA TYR A 120 -0.46 17.17 12.60
C TYR A 120 -1.20 15.98 12.01
N PHE A 121 -1.22 15.88 10.69
CA PHE A 121 -1.65 14.65 10.02
C PHE A 121 -0.53 13.62 10.12
N THR A 122 -0.85 12.46 10.66
CA THR A 122 0.07 11.37 10.97
C THR A 122 -0.15 10.23 10.01
N VAL A 123 0.94 9.77 9.43
CA VAL A 123 1.01 8.51 8.69
C VAL A 123 1.90 7.57 9.50
N ALA A 124 1.37 6.42 9.87
CA ALA A 124 2.08 5.43 10.68
C ALA A 124 1.99 4.03 10.05
N PRO A 125 2.95 3.13 10.37
CA PRO A 125 2.75 1.70 10.16
C PRO A 125 1.41 1.24 10.72
N TRP A 126 0.86 0.16 10.16
CA TRP A 126 -0.40 -0.39 10.65
C TRP A 126 -0.27 -0.85 12.11
N ILE A 127 0.81 -1.57 12.43
CA ILE A 127 1.21 -1.93 13.79
C ILE A 127 2.66 -1.51 13.97
N GLY A 128 2.99 -0.87 15.09
CA GLY A 128 4.35 -0.42 15.42
C GLY A 128 4.42 1.06 15.84
N PHE A 129 5.48 1.42 16.57
CA PHE A 129 5.62 2.71 17.24
C PHE A 129 6.70 3.63 16.65
N GLU A 130 7.56 3.15 15.75
CA GLU A 130 8.84 3.81 15.49
C GLU A 130 8.91 4.68 14.21
N GLU A 131 7.90 4.64 13.33
CA GLU A 131 7.95 5.35 12.04
C GLU A 131 6.74 6.26 11.79
N TRP A 132 6.48 7.21 12.67
CA TRP A 132 5.39 8.16 12.47
C TRP A 132 5.85 9.35 11.64
N ASP A 133 5.45 9.43 10.37
CA ASP A 133 5.67 10.64 9.58
C ASP A 133 4.49 11.60 9.80
N MET A 134 4.75 12.77 10.39
CA MET A 134 3.71 13.72 10.77
C MET A 134 3.90 15.06 10.06
N PHE A 135 2.83 15.59 9.47
CA PHE A 135 2.87 16.77 8.61
C PHE A 135 1.83 17.81 9.00
N LYS A 136 2.23 19.08 8.97
CA LYS A 136 1.34 20.23 9.06
C LYS A 136 1.68 21.24 7.97
N ALA A 137 0.70 21.58 7.13
CA ALA A 137 0.89 22.63 6.14
C ALA A 137 1.03 23.99 6.83
N LYS A 138 2.08 24.74 6.46
CA LYS A 138 2.36 26.09 6.96
C LYS A 138 2.84 26.98 5.81
N THR A 139 2.95 28.27 6.11
CA THR A 139 3.50 29.28 5.20
C THR A 139 4.61 30.05 5.88
N MET A 140 5.61 30.49 5.12
CA MET A 140 6.67 31.39 5.57
C MET A 140 6.99 32.45 4.52
N LYS A 141 7.68 33.52 4.91
CA LYS A 141 8.21 34.53 3.98
C LYS A 141 9.63 34.15 3.55
N VAL A 142 9.89 34.16 2.24
CA VAL A 142 11.21 33.98 1.63
C VAL A 142 11.38 35.07 0.59
N ASN A 143 12.35 35.98 0.80
CA ASN A 143 12.61 37.12 -0.09
C ASN A 143 11.32 37.90 -0.41
N GLY A 144 10.54 38.26 0.61
CA GLY A 144 9.25 38.96 0.47
C GLY A 144 8.06 38.10 0.01
N LYS A 145 8.30 36.93 -0.61
CA LYS A 145 7.25 36.05 -1.13
C LYS A 145 6.75 35.06 -0.08
N THR A 146 5.44 34.82 -0.06
CA THR A 146 4.84 33.77 0.77
C THR A 146 5.05 32.40 0.12
N VAL A 147 5.68 31.49 0.83
CA VAL A 147 5.97 30.12 0.38
C VAL A 147 5.26 29.11 1.29
N LYS A 148 4.58 28.14 0.70
CA LYS A 148 4.00 26.98 1.42
C LYS A 148 5.08 25.93 1.67
N TYR A 149 5.06 25.37 2.88
CA TYR A 149 5.91 24.25 3.26
C TYR A 149 5.12 23.27 4.14
N LEU A 150 5.57 22.02 4.21
CA LEU A 150 5.13 21.11 5.27
C LEU A 150 6.13 21.17 6.40
N ASP A 151 5.62 21.51 7.58
CA ASP A 151 6.31 21.29 8.83
C ASP A 151 6.21 19.80 9.16
N TYR A 152 7.35 19.14 9.21
CA TYR A 152 7.46 17.71 9.43
C TYR A 152 8.03 17.41 10.80
N SER A 153 7.58 16.32 11.42
CA SER A 153 8.27 15.70 12.54
C SER A 153 8.00 14.19 12.60
N ASN A 154 8.91 13.43 13.20
CA ASN A 154 8.70 12.02 13.58
C ASN A 154 8.59 11.77 15.09
N GLY A 155 8.41 12.81 15.89
CA GLY A 155 8.43 12.70 17.36
C GLY A 155 9.77 13.06 17.96
N TYR A 156 10.87 12.79 17.24
CA TYR A 156 12.24 13.03 17.71
C TYR A 156 12.90 14.20 16.99
N THR A 157 12.67 14.30 15.68
CA THR A 157 13.27 15.31 14.82
C THR A 157 12.19 16.05 14.05
N GLY A 158 12.54 17.24 13.56
CA GLY A 158 11.70 18.03 12.69
C GLY A 158 12.48 18.57 11.49
N THR A 159 11.79 18.78 10.38
CA THR A 159 12.38 19.46 9.21
C THR A 159 11.29 20.14 8.39
N LYS A 160 11.68 20.98 7.44
CA LYS A 160 10.75 21.61 6.51
C LYS A 160 10.81 20.89 5.16
N PHE A 161 9.64 20.70 4.58
CA PHE A 161 9.47 20.12 3.26
C PHE A 161 8.89 21.16 2.31
N PHE A 162 9.52 21.37 1.17
CA PHE A 162 9.15 22.37 0.17
C PHE A 162 8.76 21.72 -1.15
N LYS A 163 7.99 22.44 -1.98
CA LYS A 163 7.70 22.01 -3.35
C LYS A 163 8.93 22.10 -4.27
N SER A 164 9.87 22.97 -3.96
CA SER A 164 11.11 23.16 -4.72
C SER A 164 12.30 22.49 -4.03
N ARG A 165 13.12 21.77 -4.81
CA ARG A 165 14.40 21.22 -4.35
C ARG A 165 15.40 22.32 -3.96
N SER A 166 15.41 23.46 -4.64
CA SER A 166 16.36 24.54 -4.33
C SER A 166 16.07 25.16 -2.97
N LEU A 167 14.78 25.40 -2.66
CA LEU A 167 14.36 25.86 -1.34
C LEU A 167 14.65 24.81 -0.26
N ALA A 168 14.40 23.54 -0.55
CA ALA A 168 14.69 22.43 0.36
C ALA A 168 16.18 22.27 0.69
N ARG A 169 17.10 22.70 -0.19
CA ARG A 169 18.54 22.71 0.12
C ARG A 169 18.92 23.86 1.04
N LYS A 170 18.23 24.99 0.94
CA LYS A 170 18.51 26.21 1.70
C LYS A 170 17.98 26.13 3.14
N TYR A 171 16.82 25.53 3.34
CA TYR A 171 16.10 25.47 4.63
C TYR A 171 16.03 24.04 5.14
#